data_AF-A0A496YMF1-F1
#
_entry.id   AF-A0A496YMF1-F1
#
_cell.length_a   1.000
_cell.length_b   1.000
_cell.length_c   1.000
_cell.angle_alpha   90.00
_cell.angle_beta   90.00
_cell.angle_gamma   90.00
#
_symmetry.space_group_name_H-M   'P 1'
#
loop_
_entity.id
_entity.type
_entity.pdbx_description
1 polymer ?
#
loop_
_entity_poly.entity_id
_entity_poly.type
_entity_poly.pdbx_seq_one_letter_code
_entity_poly.pdbx_strand_id
1 'polypeptide(L)'
;MTQDNLLKGKRILAVDDEPDILETLEELLDECEVETASNFETARQLLESKAYDAAILDIMGVRGFDLLKIATEKKIPALMLTAHGLNPDNLVGSVKLGAKSYVPKDRISEIDLYLKEIFLAKEKGVEKSGAWFARLSSFFDERFGQDWKNKDKKFWEEFDKTYKVSKEELEGIM
;
A
#
# COMPACT_ATOMS: atom_id res chain seq x y z
N MET A 1 1.27 -9.40 -22.74
CA MET A 1 1.60 -10.23 -21.56
C MET A 1 0.29 -10.51 -20.85
N THR A 2 -0.05 -11.77 -20.62
CA THR A 2 -1.23 -12.12 -19.81
C THR A 2 -0.99 -11.62 -18.38
N GLN A 3 -2.04 -11.10 -17.73
CA GLN A 3 -1.95 -10.50 -16.38
C GLN A 3 -1.44 -11.48 -15.30
N ASP A 4 -1.41 -12.78 -15.59
CA ASP A 4 -0.95 -13.84 -14.68
C ASP A 4 0.55 -13.79 -14.33
N ASN A 5 1.40 -13.11 -15.10
CA ASN A 5 2.87 -13.16 -14.88
C ASN A 5 3.46 -11.90 -14.22
N LEU A 6 2.63 -10.99 -13.70
CA LEU A 6 3.11 -9.68 -13.23
C LEU A 6 3.88 -9.75 -11.91
N LEU A 7 3.58 -10.75 -11.08
CA LEU A 7 4.17 -10.96 -9.76
C LEU A 7 5.40 -11.88 -9.78
N LYS A 8 5.52 -12.71 -10.81
CA LYS A 8 6.54 -13.76 -10.85
C LYS A 8 7.96 -13.18 -10.76
N GLY A 9 8.72 -13.65 -9.77
CA GLY A 9 10.09 -13.23 -9.51
C GLY A 9 10.25 -11.77 -9.04
N LYS A 10 9.15 -11.09 -8.68
CA LYS A 10 9.24 -9.76 -8.06
C LYS A 10 9.82 -9.89 -6.66
N ARG A 11 10.74 -8.99 -6.30
CA ARG A 11 11.35 -8.96 -4.97
C ARG A 11 10.50 -8.12 -4.03
N ILE A 12 9.88 -8.74 -3.04
CA ILE A 12 8.95 -8.08 -2.11
C ILE A 12 9.56 -8.10 -0.72
N LEU A 13 9.62 -6.94 -0.05
CA LEU A 13 9.92 -6.87 1.37
C LEU A 13 8.61 -6.86 2.17
N ALA A 14 8.35 -7.86 2.99
CA ALA A 14 7.20 -7.90 3.90
C ALA A 14 7.64 -7.61 5.35
N VAL A 15 7.00 -6.65 6.00
CA VAL A 15 7.38 -6.20 7.34
C VAL A 15 6.16 -6.12 8.25
N ASP A 16 6.13 -6.98 9.26
CA ASP A 16 5.06 -7.08 10.26
C ASP A 16 5.65 -7.73 11.52
N ASP A 17 5.26 -7.28 12.71
CA ASP A 17 5.75 -7.87 13.97
C ASP A 17 5.06 -9.20 14.31
N GLU A 18 3.96 -9.53 13.62
CA GLU A 18 3.22 -10.78 13.76
C GLU A 18 3.75 -11.86 12.80
N PRO A 19 4.40 -12.94 13.28
CA PRO A 19 4.95 -13.99 12.42
C PRO A 19 3.92 -14.66 11.52
N ASP A 20 2.70 -14.88 12.02
CA ASP A 20 1.61 -15.50 11.26
C ASP A 20 1.21 -14.65 10.04
N ILE A 21 1.31 -13.32 10.14
CA ILE A 21 1.06 -12.42 9.00
C ILE A 21 2.17 -12.53 7.98
N LEU A 22 3.43 -12.62 8.41
CA LEU A 22 4.57 -12.82 7.51
C LEU A 22 4.47 -14.16 6.77
N GLU A 23 4.16 -15.25 7.47
CA GLU A 23 3.95 -16.58 6.87
C GLU A 23 2.80 -16.54 5.86
N THR A 24 1.68 -15.91 6.21
CA THR A 24 0.54 -15.71 5.29
C THR A 24 0.95 -14.94 4.03
N LEU A 25 1.76 -13.89 4.16
CA LEU A 25 2.24 -13.12 3.00
C LEU A 25 3.18 -13.92 2.10
N GLU A 26 4.04 -14.76 2.69
CA GLU A 26 4.90 -15.67 1.94
C GLU A 26 4.08 -16.72 1.18
N GLU A 27 3.04 -17.28 1.79
CA GLU A 27 2.13 -18.24 1.14
C GLU A 27 1.32 -17.61 0.00
N LEU A 28 0.77 -16.41 0.21
CA LEU A 28 -0.06 -15.72 -0.80
C LEU A 28 0.76 -15.16 -1.97
N LEU A 29 2.07 -14.99 -1.81
CA LEU A 29 2.98 -14.42 -2.79
C LEU A 29 4.06 -15.43 -3.18
N ASP A 30 3.69 -16.71 -3.28
CA ASP A 30 4.57 -17.83 -3.61
C ASP A 30 5.30 -17.68 -4.96
N GLU A 31 4.71 -16.94 -5.91
CA GLU A 31 5.35 -16.60 -7.18
C GLU A 31 6.39 -15.47 -7.07
N CYS A 32 6.40 -14.72 -5.97
CA CYS A 32 7.36 -13.64 -5.69
C CYS A 32 8.60 -14.16 -4.94
N GLU A 33 9.67 -13.38 -4.95
CA GLU A 33 10.79 -13.52 -4.01
C GLU A 33 10.50 -12.65 -2.78
N VAL A 34 9.81 -13.22 -1.78
CA VAL A 34 9.48 -12.52 -0.54
C VAL A 34 10.65 -12.62 0.44
N GLU A 35 11.08 -11.47 0.97
CA GLU A 35 11.99 -11.37 2.10
C GLU A 35 11.24 -10.70 3.27
N THR A 36 11.33 -11.29 4.47
CA THR A 36 10.55 -10.84 5.63
C THR A 36 11.41 -10.14 6.68
N ALA A 37 10.79 -9.23 7.44
CA ALA A 37 11.40 -8.63 8.63
C ALA A 37 10.35 -8.41 9.72
N SER A 38 10.66 -8.80 10.95
CA SER A 38 9.72 -8.71 12.08
C SER A 38 9.85 -7.46 12.95
N ASN A 39 10.76 -6.55 12.59
CA ASN A 39 11.03 -5.35 13.37
C ASN A 39 11.60 -4.24 12.50
N PHE A 40 11.49 -3.01 13.02
CA PHE A 40 11.95 -1.81 12.32
C PHE A 40 13.43 -1.85 11.93
N GLU A 41 14.32 -2.28 12.82
CA GLU A 41 15.76 -2.11 12.57
C GLU A 41 16.24 -3.02 11.45
N THR A 42 15.78 -4.27 11.43
CA THR A 42 16.01 -5.20 10.33
C THR A 42 15.40 -4.66 9.03
N ALA A 43 14.14 -4.23 9.06
CA ALA A 43 13.47 -3.69 7.88
C ALA A 43 14.16 -2.45 7.29
N ARG A 44 14.61 -1.52 8.15
CA ARG A 44 15.39 -0.35 7.76
C ARG A 44 16.67 -0.75 7.06
N GLN A 45 17.46 -1.65 7.65
CA GLN A 45 18.71 -2.11 7.06
C GLN A 45 18.47 -2.74 5.68
N LEU A 46 17.41 -3.54 5.54
CA LEU A 46 17.02 -4.16 4.27
C LEU A 46 16.63 -3.11 3.22
N LEU A 47 15.75 -2.16 3.56
CA LEU A 47 15.36 -1.05 2.66
C LEU A 47 16.56 -0.19 2.24
N GLU A 48 17.54 0.00 3.13
CA GLU A 48 18.71 0.81 2.86
C GLU A 48 19.74 0.10 1.96
N SER A 49 19.87 -1.22 2.10
CA SER A 49 20.95 -2.03 1.49
C SER A 49 20.54 -2.86 0.27
N LYS A 50 19.25 -3.14 0.08
CA LYS A 50 18.75 -3.99 -1.00
C LYS A 50 17.74 -3.25 -1.88
N ALA A 51 17.61 -3.74 -3.11
CA ALA A 51 16.56 -3.30 -4.02
C ALA A 51 15.35 -4.23 -3.93
N TYR A 52 14.16 -3.64 -3.86
CA TYR A 52 12.88 -4.34 -3.88
C TYR A 52 11.98 -3.73 -4.95
N ASP A 53 11.14 -4.56 -5.56
CA ASP A 53 10.10 -4.11 -6.48
C ASP A 53 8.96 -3.42 -5.76
N ALA A 54 8.62 -3.90 -4.55
CA ALA A 54 7.68 -3.26 -3.64
C ALA A 54 7.96 -3.65 -2.16
N ALA A 55 7.36 -2.92 -1.23
CA ALA A 55 7.35 -3.25 0.19
C ALA A 55 5.92 -3.30 0.75
N ILE A 56 5.65 -4.24 1.65
CA ILE A 56 4.42 -4.34 2.45
C ILE A 56 4.80 -4.03 3.89
N LEU A 57 4.20 -2.98 4.46
CA LEU A 57 4.61 -2.42 5.74
C LEU A 57 3.42 -2.36 6.71
N ASP A 58 3.50 -3.09 7.83
CA ASP A 58 2.58 -2.86 8.95
C ASP A 58 2.76 -1.47 9.54
N ILE A 59 1.64 -0.81 9.89
CA ILE A 59 1.66 0.56 10.37
C ILE A 59 2.20 0.66 11.81
N MET A 60 1.72 -0.17 12.73
CA MET A 60 1.85 0.09 14.17
C MET A 60 2.98 -0.71 14.82
N GLY A 61 3.10 -2.01 14.54
CA GLY A 61 4.05 -2.90 15.21
C GLY A 61 5.50 -2.67 14.84
N VAL A 62 5.76 -2.11 13.65
CA VAL A 62 7.12 -1.93 13.10
C VAL A 62 7.47 -0.48 12.81
N ARG A 63 6.71 0.49 13.32
CA ARG A 63 6.83 1.92 12.97
C ARG A 63 6.73 2.15 11.45
N GLY A 64 5.68 1.62 10.83
CA GLY A 64 5.50 1.58 9.38
C GLY A 64 5.61 2.92 8.68
N PHE A 65 5.19 4.03 9.30
CA PHE A 65 5.34 5.36 8.69
C PHE A 65 6.79 5.80 8.52
N ASP A 66 7.68 5.41 9.43
CA ASP A 66 9.10 5.71 9.31
C ASP A 66 9.75 4.84 8.23
N LEU A 67 9.36 3.56 8.14
CA LEU A 67 9.77 2.68 7.03
C LEU A 67 9.24 3.16 5.68
N LEU A 68 8.01 3.68 5.63
CA LEU A 68 7.41 4.25 4.43
C LEU A 68 8.23 5.44 3.91
N LYS A 69 8.70 6.34 4.79
CA LYS A 69 9.58 7.45 4.38
C LYS A 69 10.85 6.92 3.71
N ILE A 70 11.49 5.93 4.31
CA ILE A 70 12.71 5.31 3.78
C ILE A 70 12.43 4.66 2.42
N ALA A 71 11.35 3.89 2.31
CA ALA A 71 10.94 3.25 1.06
C ALA A 71 10.69 4.29 -0.05
N THR A 72 9.96 5.37 0.26
CA THR A 72 9.69 6.47 -0.67
C THR A 72 10.99 7.16 -1.12
N GLU A 73 11.92 7.45 -0.20
CA GLU A 73 13.24 8.03 -0.53
C GLU A 73 14.07 7.11 -1.44
N LYS A 74 13.97 5.80 -1.22
CA LYS A 74 14.59 4.75 -2.03
C LYS A 74 13.83 4.44 -3.32
N LYS A 75 12.70 5.11 -3.58
CA LYS A 75 11.80 4.89 -4.72
C LYS A 75 11.24 3.47 -4.80
N ILE A 76 11.11 2.81 -3.65
CA ILE A 76 10.45 1.51 -3.50
C ILE A 76 8.97 1.79 -3.24
N PRO A 77 8.04 1.38 -4.13
CA PRO A 77 6.62 1.58 -3.89
C PRO A 77 6.19 0.72 -2.70
N ALA A 78 5.49 1.34 -1.76
CA ALA A 78 5.08 0.69 -0.52
C ALA A 78 3.55 0.63 -0.38
N LEU A 79 3.08 -0.52 0.09
CA LEU A 79 1.71 -0.78 0.50
C LEU A 79 1.67 -0.82 2.03
N MET A 80 0.72 -0.11 2.62
CA MET A 80 0.52 -0.11 4.07
C MET A 80 -0.50 -1.17 4.48
N LEU A 81 -0.15 -2.03 5.42
CA LEU A 81 -1.01 -3.07 5.99
C LEU A 81 -1.43 -2.70 7.42
N THR A 82 -2.67 -2.95 7.84
CA THR A 82 -3.12 -2.54 9.18
C THR A 82 -4.18 -3.44 9.82
N ALA A 83 -3.98 -3.84 11.07
CA ALA A 83 -4.90 -4.71 11.85
C ALA A 83 -6.09 -3.97 12.47
N HIS A 84 -5.87 -2.74 12.91
CA HIS A 84 -6.84 -1.97 13.69
C HIS A 84 -6.84 -0.52 13.22
N GLY A 85 -7.95 -0.11 12.61
CA GLY A 85 -8.18 1.29 12.29
C GLY A 85 -7.70 1.66 10.90
N LEU A 86 -8.56 1.33 9.92
CA LEU A 86 -8.94 2.31 8.90
C LEU A 86 -9.39 3.57 9.64
N ASN A 87 -8.45 4.41 10.08
CA ASN A 87 -8.72 5.72 10.67
C ASN A 87 -8.34 6.75 9.59
N PRO A 88 -9.19 7.75 9.34
CA PRO A 88 -8.85 8.91 8.51
C PRO A 88 -7.42 9.40 8.66
N ASP A 89 -6.92 9.53 9.89
CA ASP A 89 -5.57 10.04 10.18
C ASP A 89 -4.47 9.13 9.61
N ASN A 90 -4.62 7.81 9.75
CA ASN A 90 -3.65 6.85 9.23
C ASN A 90 -3.66 6.85 7.70
N LEU A 91 -4.85 6.89 7.08
CA LEU A 91 -4.99 6.98 5.63
C LEU A 91 -4.34 8.25 5.09
N VAL A 92 -4.66 9.41 5.68
CA VAL A 92 -4.05 10.70 5.32
C VAL A 92 -2.53 10.65 5.46
N GLY A 93 -2.02 10.09 6.56
CA GLY A 93 -0.59 9.91 6.79
C GLY A 93 0.08 9.05 5.71
N SER A 94 -0.51 7.90 5.37
CA SER A 94 0.00 7.01 4.32
C SER A 94 0.07 7.70 2.97
N VAL A 95 -0.99 8.42 2.58
CA VAL A 95 -1.03 9.17 1.32
C VAL A 95 0.04 10.27 1.30
N LYS A 96 0.12 11.08 2.37
CA LYS A 96 1.08 12.20 2.48
C LYS A 96 2.53 11.71 2.37
N LEU A 97 2.82 10.53 2.89
CA LEU A 97 4.15 9.91 2.86
C LEU A 97 4.43 9.09 1.58
N GLY A 98 3.48 9.03 0.65
CA GLY A 98 3.69 8.47 -0.68
C GLY A 98 3.35 6.98 -0.83
N ALA A 99 2.57 6.41 0.09
CA ALA A 99 2.06 5.04 -0.05
C ALA A 99 1.32 4.87 -1.37
N LYS A 100 1.47 3.68 -1.98
CA LYS A 100 0.81 3.31 -3.23
C LYS A 100 -0.48 2.53 -3.01
N SER A 101 -0.68 1.99 -1.82
CA SER A 101 -1.91 1.33 -1.40
C SER A 101 -2.01 1.31 0.12
N TYR A 102 -3.23 1.15 0.63
CA TYR A 102 -3.55 1.00 2.05
C TYR A 102 -4.56 -0.13 2.19
N VAL A 103 -4.19 -1.19 2.89
CA VAL A 103 -4.94 -2.44 2.94
C VAL A 103 -5.18 -2.84 4.40
N PRO A 104 -6.44 -3.08 4.82
CA PRO A 104 -6.68 -3.69 6.12
C PRO A 104 -6.26 -5.17 6.12
N LYS A 105 -5.73 -5.68 7.23
CA LYS A 105 -5.31 -7.09 7.39
C LYS A 105 -6.46 -8.06 7.09
N ASP A 106 -7.71 -7.69 7.32
CA ASP A 106 -8.90 -8.49 6.94
C ASP A 106 -8.99 -8.78 5.43
N ARG A 107 -8.28 -8.01 4.60
CA ARG A 107 -8.22 -8.17 3.13
C ARG A 107 -6.84 -8.60 2.64
N ILE A 108 -6.03 -9.18 3.53
CA ILE A 108 -4.70 -9.72 3.21
C ILE A 108 -4.76 -10.80 2.13
N SER A 109 -5.85 -11.58 2.07
CA SER A 109 -6.06 -12.61 1.04
C SER A 109 -6.12 -12.06 -0.40
N GLU A 110 -6.28 -10.75 -0.57
CA GLU A 110 -6.30 -10.07 -1.87
C GLU A 110 -5.02 -9.25 -2.11
N ILE A 111 -3.95 -9.48 -1.34
CA ILE A 111 -2.71 -8.68 -1.38
C ILE A 111 -2.04 -8.67 -2.77
N ASP A 112 -2.16 -9.79 -3.48
CA ASP A 112 -1.64 -9.98 -4.83
C ASP A 112 -2.27 -8.98 -5.82
N LEU A 113 -3.58 -8.72 -5.70
CA LEU A 113 -4.33 -7.78 -6.54
C LEU A 113 -3.80 -6.35 -6.35
N TYR A 114 -3.53 -5.94 -5.11
CA TYR A 114 -3.00 -4.61 -4.83
C TYR A 114 -1.58 -4.45 -5.34
N LEU A 115 -0.72 -5.47 -5.21
CA LEU A 115 0.61 -5.44 -5.79
C LEU A 115 0.55 -5.36 -7.32
N LYS A 116 -0.35 -6.12 -7.96
CA LYS A 116 -0.57 -6.04 -9.40
C LYS A 116 -0.99 -4.64 -9.83
N GLU A 117 -1.89 -3.98 -9.10
CA GLU A 117 -2.29 -2.59 -9.36
C GLU A 117 -1.09 -1.63 -9.30
N ILE A 118 -0.25 -1.75 -8.25
CA ILE A 118 0.97 -0.94 -8.10
C ILE A 118 1.92 -1.13 -9.28
N PHE A 119 2.14 -2.37 -9.71
CA PHE A 119 3.05 -2.66 -10.81
C PHE A 119 2.49 -2.21 -12.16
N LEU A 120 1.19 -2.40 -12.43
CA LEU A 120 0.54 -1.89 -13.64
C LEU A 120 0.60 -0.36 -13.71
N ALA A 121 0.37 0.34 -12.59
CA ALA A 121 0.47 1.79 -12.53
C ALA A 121 1.90 2.25 -12.85
N LYS A 122 2.91 1.56 -12.28
CA LYS A 122 4.32 1.83 -12.55
C LYS A 122 4.69 1.62 -14.03
N GLU A 123 4.23 0.53 -14.66
CA GLU A 123 4.46 0.26 -16.09
C GLU A 123 3.83 1.31 -17.01
N LYS A 124 2.65 1.82 -16.64
CA LYS A 124 1.95 2.89 -17.37
C LYS A 124 2.52 4.30 -17.09
N GLY A 125 3.54 4.42 -16.25
CA GLY A 125 4.11 5.71 -15.83
C GLY A 125 3.16 6.54 -14.96
N VAL A 126 2.16 5.91 -14.35
CA VAL A 126 1.22 6.57 -13.44
C VAL A 126 1.85 6.61 -12.05
N GLU A 127 2.57 7.70 -11.76
CA GLU A 127 3.21 7.86 -10.44
C GLU A 127 2.21 8.06 -9.29
N LYS A 128 1.00 8.56 -9.59
CA LYS A 128 0.00 8.99 -8.60
C LYS A 128 -1.39 8.47 -8.96
N SER A 129 -1.60 7.17 -8.82
CA SER A 129 -2.95 6.60 -8.98
C SER A 129 -3.79 6.88 -7.74
N GLY A 130 -4.95 7.51 -7.94
CA GLY A 130 -5.98 7.66 -6.91
C GLY A 130 -6.98 6.50 -6.90
N ALA A 131 -6.77 5.46 -7.71
CA ALA A 131 -7.72 4.37 -7.92
C ALA A 131 -7.95 3.55 -6.64
N TRP A 132 -6.87 3.15 -5.96
CA TRP A 132 -6.94 2.54 -4.63
C TRP A 132 -7.65 3.44 -3.60
N PHE A 133 -7.49 4.77 -3.69
CA PHE A 133 -8.18 5.71 -2.80
C PHE A 133 -9.68 5.77 -3.09
N ALA A 134 -10.10 5.78 -4.36
CA ALA A 134 -11.51 5.75 -4.73
C ALA A 134 -12.21 4.53 -4.12
N ARG A 135 -11.60 3.34 -4.22
CA ARG A 135 -12.10 2.10 -3.59
C ARG A 135 -12.24 2.22 -2.07
N LEU A 136 -11.26 2.81 -1.41
CA LEU A 136 -11.31 3.01 0.04
C LEU A 136 -12.29 4.11 0.46
N SER A 137 -12.45 5.16 -0.32
CA SER A 137 -13.27 6.31 0.04
C SER A 137 -14.71 5.90 0.36
N SER A 138 -15.31 5.02 -0.44
CA SER A 138 -16.66 4.49 -0.19
C SER A 138 -16.74 3.71 1.12
N PHE A 139 -15.73 2.89 1.42
CA PHE A 139 -15.64 2.18 2.69
C PHE A 139 -15.56 3.16 3.89
N PHE A 140 -14.77 4.22 3.78
CA PHE A 140 -14.65 5.22 4.85
C PHE A 140 -15.92 6.06 4.99
N ASP A 141 -16.61 6.38 3.88
CA ASP A 141 -17.89 7.08 3.90
C ASP A 141 -18.97 6.27 4.63
N GLU A 142 -19.02 4.95 4.40
CA GLU A 142 -19.94 4.03 5.11
C GLU A 142 -19.60 3.90 6.60
N ARG A 143 -18.30 3.81 6.94
CA ARG A 143 -17.86 3.54 8.32
C ARG A 143 -17.82 4.78 9.21
N PHE A 144 -17.45 5.94 8.67
CA PHE A 144 -17.22 7.18 9.44
C PHE A 144 -18.18 8.32 9.07
N GLY A 145 -19.04 8.11 8.07
CA GLY A 145 -19.90 9.15 7.52
C GLY A 145 -19.13 10.10 6.61
N GLN A 146 -19.80 10.72 5.63
CA GLN A 146 -19.18 11.54 4.57
C GLN A 146 -18.34 12.74 5.09
N ASP A 147 -18.50 13.12 6.35
CA ASP A 147 -17.79 14.21 7.00
C ASP A 147 -16.38 13.84 7.49
N TRP A 148 -15.95 12.58 7.37
CA TRP A 148 -14.63 12.13 7.86
C TRP A 148 -13.46 12.87 7.21
N LYS A 149 -13.67 13.43 6.00
CA LYS A 149 -12.69 14.26 5.28
C LYS A 149 -12.60 15.70 5.81
N ASN A 150 -13.56 16.17 6.61
CA ASN A 150 -13.63 17.58 7.02
C ASN A 150 -12.43 18.06 7.84
N LYS A 151 -11.84 17.16 8.66
CA LYS A 151 -10.65 17.46 9.48
C LYS A 151 -9.44 17.86 8.63
N ASP A 152 -9.30 17.24 7.46
CA ASP A 152 -8.19 17.43 6.52
C ASP A 152 -8.68 18.00 5.18
N LYS A 153 -9.75 18.82 5.19
CA LYS A 153 -10.43 19.30 3.97
C LYS A 153 -9.49 19.86 2.90
N LYS A 154 -8.53 20.70 3.31
CA LYS A 154 -7.53 21.29 2.39
C LYS A 154 -6.68 20.23 1.70
N PHE A 155 -6.25 19.22 2.46
CA PHE A 155 -5.48 18.11 1.92
C PHE A 155 -6.30 17.31 0.90
N TRP A 156 -7.57 17.03 1.19
CA TRP A 156 -8.45 16.31 0.26
C TRP A 156 -8.73 17.10 -1.02
N GLU A 157 -8.96 18.41 -0.92
CA GLU A 157 -9.10 19.29 -2.08
C GLU A 157 -7.83 19.33 -2.96
N GLU A 158 -6.65 19.24 -2.36
CA GLU A 158 -5.37 19.12 -3.08
C GLU A 158 -5.15 17.72 -3.66
N PHE A 159 -5.52 16.69 -2.92
CA PHE A 159 -5.44 15.29 -3.33
C PHE A 159 -6.29 15.07 -4.58
N ASP A 160 -7.56 15.45 -4.57
CA ASP A 160 -8.48 15.26 -5.71
C ASP A 160 -8.03 16.02 -6.98
N LYS A 161 -7.31 17.15 -6.82
CA LYS A 161 -6.68 17.88 -7.95
C LYS A 161 -5.45 17.17 -8.50
N THR A 162 -4.69 16.51 -7.62
CA THR A 162 -3.38 15.93 -7.92
C THR A 162 -3.47 14.48 -8.40
N TYR A 163 -4.37 13.72 -7.81
CA TYR A 163 -4.64 12.31 -8.09
C TYR A 163 -5.89 12.25 -8.97
N LYS A 164 -5.68 12.38 -10.28
CA LYS A 164 -6.77 12.20 -11.24
C LYS A 164 -7.12 10.72 -11.28
N VAL A 165 -8.30 10.36 -10.79
CA VAL A 165 -8.90 9.06 -11.09
C VAL A 165 -9.55 9.19 -12.46
N SER A 166 -9.08 8.45 -13.46
CA SER A 166 -9.74 8.43 -14.77
C SER A 166 -11.08 7.69 -14.66
N LYS A 167 -12.03 8.03 -15.53
CA LYS A 167 -13.31 7.33 -15.60
C LYS A 167 -13.11 5.84 -15.95
N GLU A 168 -12.10 5.52 -16.75
CA GLU A 168 -11.72 4.14 -17.08
C GLU A 168 -11.12 3.39 -15.87
N GLU A 169 -10.41 4.09 -14.97
CA GLU A 169 -9.92 3.50 -13.72
C GLU A 169 -11.05 3.18 -12.75
N LEU A 170 -12.11 3.99 -12.70
CA LEU A 170 -13.31 3.72 -11.88
C LEU A 170 -14.13 2.55 -12.43
N GLU A 171 -14.29 2.45 -13.76
CA GLU A 171 -15.07 1.41 -14.42
C GLU A 171 -14.43 0.01 -14.34
N GLY A 172 -13.10 -0.09 -14.15
CA GLY A 172 -12.39 -1.36 -13.95
C GLY A 172 -12.39 -1.89 -12.51
N ILE A 173 -12.92 -1.12 -11.55
CA ILE A 173 -12.94 -1.43 -10.12
C ILE A 173 -14.33 -1.88 -9.63
N MET A 174 -15.40 -1.59 -10.39
CA MET A 174 -16.76 -2.08 -10.15
C MET A 174 -17.03 -3.41 -10.84
#